data_AF-A0AAF0RK91-F1
#
_entry.id   AF-A0AAF0RK91-F1
#
_cell.length_a   1.000
_cell.length_b   1.000
_cell.length_c   1.000
_cell.angle_alpha   90.00
_cell.angle_beta   90.00
_cell.angle_gamma   90.00
#
_symmetry.space_group_name_H-M   'P 1'
#
loop_
_entity.id
_entity.type
_entity.pdbx_description
1 polymer ?
#
loop_
_entity_poly.entity_id
_entity_poly.type
_entity_poly.pdbx_seq_one_letter_code
_entity_poly.pdbx_strand_id
1 'polypeptide(L)'
;MTGATARRHWPFLTRRQHRSDAPPAQVTAGSLTLPSRHTLDLSTPAAVTAAPTDTAPTPQRSAGFAAVRGAVTIDGEHPTVRLSALQSAIGSLRIDGGATALWETSDRTTGVVGPADPLAAGSRHANRPLIERVGSAIIISLRHVHDLRRLVIEPADRIITVATAGEATITVNGTLYLHHLGGILELRAEPGTTVSDYRVP
;
A
#
# COMPACT_ATOMS: atom_id res chain seq x y z
N MET A 1 16.92 -48.70 -5.87
CA MET A 1 17.36 -47.95 -7.06
C MET A 1 17.19 -46.48 -6.77
N THR A 2 18.33 -45.80 -6.68
CA THR A 2 18.56 -44.39 -6.36
C THR A 2 18.34 -43.51 -7.58
N GLY A 3 17.83 -42.29 -7.39
CA GLY A 3 17.74 -41.26 -8.44
C GLY A 3 17.00 -40.03 -7.93
N ALA A 4 17.64 -39.10 -7.21
CA ALA A 4 18.56 -38.06 -7.69
C ALA A 4 17.83 -36.69 -7.81
N THR A 5 18.14 -35.85 -6.82
CA THR A 5 17.70 -34.48 -6.61
C THR A 5 18.25 -33.53 -7.67
N ALA A 6 17.38 -32.89 -8.45
CA ALA A 6 17.79 -31.85 -9.40
C ALA A 6 17.79 -30.47 -8.72
N ARG A 7 18.96 -30.05 -8.22
CA ARG A 7 19.24 -28.67 -7.81
C ARG A 7 19.40 -27.81 -9.08
N ARG A 8 18.54 -26.80 -9.27
CA ARG A 8 18.71 -25.81 -10.34
C ARG A 8 19.71 -24.73 -9.89
N HIS A 9 20.80 -24.67 -10.64
CA HIS A 9 21.93 -23.77 -10.52
C HIS A 9 21.56 -22.39 -11.10
N TRP A 10 21.82 -21.31 -10.36
CA TRP A 10 21.56 -19.91 -10.74
C TRP A 10 22.89 -19.22 -11.09
N PRO A 11 23.17 -18.84 -12.35
CA PRO A 11 24.47 -18.28 -12.69
C PRO A 11 24.35 -16.82 -13.12
N PHE A 12 24.41 -15.84 -12.21
CA PHE A 12 24.86 -14.47 -12.52
C PHE A 12 25.40 -13.78 -11.26
N LEU A 13 26.68 -14.04 -10.98
CA LEU A 13 27.54 -13.22 -10.13
C LEU A 13 28.76 -12.86 -10.97
N THR A 14 28.84 -11.64 -11.47
CA THR A 14 30.09 -11.06 -11.97
C THR A 14 30.33 -9.69 -11.35
N ARG A 15 31.08 -9.76 -10.26
CA ARG A 15 31.89 -8.71 -9.66
C ARG A 15 32.88 -8.16 -10.71
N ARG A 16 32.92 -6.83 -10.91
CA ARG A 16 34.14 -6.11 -11.31
C ARG A 16 34.40 -4.98 -10.32
N GLN A 17 35.53 -5.09 -9.61
CA GLN A 17 36.13 -4.01 -8.85
C GLN A 17 37.31 -3.42 -9.64
N HIS A 18 37.42 -2.09 -9.56
CA HIS A 18 38.62 -1.22 -9.52
C HIS A 18 39.68 -1.22 -10.65
N ARG A 19 39.97 -0.01 -11.18
CA ARG A 19 41.15 0.86 -10.87
C ARG A 19 41.36 1.86 -12.04
N SER A 20 41.07 3.16 -11.87
CA SER A 20 41.96 4.30 -11.52
C SER A 20 43.11 4.56 -12.51
N ASP A 21 43.07 5.71 -13.21
CA ASP A 21 44.09 6.79 -13.15
C ASP A 21 43.88 7.86 -14.24
N ALA A 22 43.70 9.13 -13.82
CA ALA A 22 44.10 10.35 -14.55
C ALA A 22 44.03 11.58 -13.59
N PRO A 23 44.88 12.61 -13.77
CA PRO A 23 45.39 13.49 -12.71
C PRO A 23 44.51 14.75 -12.42
N PRO A 24 44.78 15.49 -11.32
CA PRO A 24 43.95 16.61 -10.89
C PRO A 24 44.25 17.90 -11.67
N ALA A 25 43.21 18.53 -12.21
CA ALA A 25 43.28 19.89 -12.73
C ALA A 25 43.02 20.91 -11.60
N GLN A 26 43.81 21.98 -11.64
CA GLN A 26 43.97 23.00 -10.61
C GLN A 26 42.76 23.92 -10.43
N VAL A 27 42.71 24.47 -9.22
CA VAL A 27 41.74 25.39 -8.63
C VAL A 27 41.83 26.77 -9.29
N THR A 28 40.71 27.30 -9.77
CA THR A 28 40.50 28.75 -9.94
C THR A 28 39.38 29.18 -8.99
N ALA A 29 39.76 29.89 -7.94
CA ALA A 29 38.84 30.43 -6.95
C ALA A 29 38.04 31.59 -7.55
N GLY A 30 36.81 31.31 -7.98
CA GLY A 30 35.78 32.33 -8.17
C GLY A 30 35.19 32.70 -6.82
N SER A 31 35.36 33.96 -6.40
CA SER A 31 34.82 34.51 -5.16
C SER A 31 33.30 34.37 -5.09
N LEU A 32 32.81 33.44 -4.27
CA LEU A 32 31.42 33.40 -3.82
C LEU A 32 31.33 34.15 -2.49
N THR A 33 30.72 35.34 -2.54
CA THR A 33 30.32 36.10 -1.36
C THR A 33 29.29 35.29 -0.57
N LEU A 34 29.68 34.75 0.57
CA LEU A 34 28.77 34.14 1.55
C LEU A 34 28.06 35.26 2.33
N PRO A 35 26.72 35.20 2.52
CA PRO A 35 26.06 36.08 3.48
C PRO A 35 26.54 35.77 4.89
N SER A 36 26.77 36.82 5.66
CA SER A 36 27.27 36.80 7.04
C SER A 36 26.53 35.78 7.91
N ARG A 37 27.29 34.92 8.59
CA ARG A 37 26.78 34.09 9.68
C ARG A 37 26.31 35.01 10.80
N HIS A 38 25.01 35.01 11.07
CA HIS A 38 24.49 35.53 12.33
C HIS A 38 24.96 34.61 13.45
N THR A 39 25.89 35.10 14.27
CA THR A 39 26.28 34.45 15.53
C THR A 39 25.08 34.49 16.46
N LEU A 40 24.54 33.32 16.80
CA LEU A 40 23.56 33.17 17.87
C LEU A 40 24.27 33.40 19.21
N ASP A 41 24.06 34.56 19.80
CA ASP A 41 24.45 34.85 21.18
C ASP A 41 23.34 34.35 22.12
N LEU A 42 23.67 33.37 22.96
CA LEU A 42 22.78 32.75 23.94
C LEU A 42 22.85 33.43 25.33
N SER A 43 23.53 34.57 25.44
CA SER A 43 23.84 35.19 26.74
C SER A 43 22.82 36.24 27.18
N THR A 44 21.78 36.51 26.39
CA THR A 44 20.80 37.56 26.67
C THR A 44 19.44 36.95 27.00
N PRO A 45 18.89 37.09 28.23
CA PRO A 45 17.51 36.73 28.47
C PRO A 45 16.63 37.71 27.68
N ALA A 46 15.91 37.20 26.68
CA ALA A 46 14.92 37.96 25.94
C ALA A 46 13.82 38.44 26.90
N ALA A 47 13.65 39.75 27.01
CA ALA A 47 12.54 40.34 27.74
C ALA A 47 11.22 39.89 27.09
N VAL A 48 10.42 39.13 27.84
CA VAL A 48 9.09 38.68 27.42
C VAL A 48 8.12 39.85 27.59
N THR A 49 7.94 40.63 26.54
CA THR A 49 6.75 41.46 26.39
C THR A 49 5.58 40.53 26.09
N ALA A 50 4.56 40.52 26.95
CA ALA A 50 3.37 39.69 26.80
C ALA A 50 2.67 39.98 25.45
N ALA A 51 2.66 38.97 24.58
CA ALA A 51 1.88 38.94 23.35
C ALA A 51 0.46 38.42 23.64
N PRO A 52 -0.56 38.84 22.87
CA PRO A 52 -1.95 38.41 23.08
C PRO A 52 -2.06 36.89 22.90
N THR A 53 -2.90 36.27 23.74
CA THR A 53 -3.17 34.83 23.78
C THR A 53 -3.86 34.37 22.51
N ASP A 54 -3.10 34.19 21.42
CA ASP A 54 -3.56 33.46 20.26
C ASP A 54 -3.46 31.97 20.58
N THR A 55 -4.59 31.40 21.00
CA THR A 55 -4.70 29.97 21.29
C THR A 55 -4.60 29.25 19.96
N ALA A 56 -3.39 28.88 19.57
CA ALA A 56 -3.16 28.01 18.42
C ALA A 56 -4.09 26.79 18.55
N PRO A 57 -4.93 26.50 17.54
CA PRO A 57 -5.80 25.33 17.60
C PRO A 57 -4.91 24.11 17.78
N THR A 58 -5.16 23.37 18.86
CA THR A 58 -4.51 22.07 19.09
C THR A 58 -4.70 21.26 17.80
N PRO A 59 -3.63 20.69 17.19
CA PRO A 59 -3.78 19.88 16.00
C PRO A 59 -4.75 18.75 16.33
N GLN A 60 -5.95 18.86 15.78
CA GLN A 60 -7.00 17.89 15.96
C GLN A 60 -6.53 16.63 15.25
N ARG A 61 -5.88 15.72 15.99
CA ARG A 61 -5.62 14.37 15.49
C ARG A 61 -6.95 13.86 15.02
N SER A 62 -7.09 13.64 13.71
CA SER A 62 -8.28 13.01 13.15
C SER A 62 -8.53 11.76 13.97
N ALA A 63 -9.69 11.71 14.66
CA ALA A 63 -10.07 10.54 15.43
C ALA A 63 -9.99 9.36 14.46
N GLY A 64 -9.04 8.46 14.70
CA GLY A 64 -8.84 7.32 13.82
C GLY A 64 -10.12 6.48 13.75
N PHE A 65 -10.37 5.82 12.62
CA PHE A 65 -11.46 4.87 12.52
C PHE A 65 -11.26 3.76 13.54
N ALA A 66 -12.32 3.41 14.27
CA ALA A 66 -12.30 2.28 15.18
C ALA A 66 -11.93 1.00 14.42
N ALA A 67 -11.10 0.16 15.03
CA ALA A 67 -10.72 -1.10 14.40
C ALA A 67 -11.95 -2.00 14.21
N VAL A 68 -12.09 -2.58 13.02
CA VAL A 68 -13.10 -3.60 12.76
C VAL A 68 -12.77 -4.83 13.62
N ARG A 69 -13.73 -5.38 14.35
CA ARG A 69 -13.52 -6.54 15.22
C ARG A 69 -14.64 -7.55 15.03
N GLY A 70 -14.30 -8.83 15.13
CA GLY A 70 -15.27 -9.92 14.98
C GLY A 70 -15.78 -10.05 13.54
N ALA A 71 -17.01 -10.56 13.41
CA ALA A 71 -17.68 -10.75 12.13
C ALA A 71 -18.49 -9.51 11.75
N VAL A 72 -18.32 -9.03 10.52
CA VAL A 72 -19.07 -7.93 9.93
C VAL A 72 -19.61 -8.37 8.58
N THR A 73 -20.83 -7.98 8.24
CA THR A 73 -21.38 -8.15 6.89
C THR A 73 -21.54 -6.78 6.24
N ILE A 74 -21.10 -6.66 4.99
CA ILE A 74 -21.37 -5.50 4.12
C ILE A 74 -22.18 -5.95 2.89
N ASP A 75 -23.20 -5.16 2.56
CA ASP A 75 -24.20 -5.45 1.54
C ASP A 75 -24.83 -4.16 0.97
N GLY A 76 -25.95 -4.23 0.25
CA GLY A 76 -26.58 -3.03 -0.31
C GLY A 76 -27.10 -2.02 0.73
N GLU A 77 -27.40 -2.45 1.96
CA GLU A 77 -27.91 -1.57 3.02
C GLU A 77 -26.78 -0.95 3.82
N HIS A 78 -25.74 -1.75 4.11
CA HIS A 78 -24.52 -1.32 4.77
C HIS A 78 -23.30 -1.59 3.88
N PRO A 79 -23.08 -0.78 2.84
CA PRO A 79 -22.16 -1.12 1.77
C PRO A 79 -20.70 -1.01 2.15
N THR A 80 -20.35 -0.24 3.19
CA THR A 80 -18.97 0.16 3.39
C THR A 80 -18.45 -0.21 4.78
N VAL A 81 -17.20 -0.68 4.83
CA VAL A 81 -16.41 -0.76 6.05
C VAL A 81 -15.01 -0.16 5.81
N ARG A 82 -14.51 0.58 6.79
CA ARG A 82 -13.16 1.16 6.78
C ARG A 82 -12.29 0.45 7.79
N LEU A 83 -11.11 0.01 7.34
CA LEU A 83 -10.12 -0.58 8.23
C LEU A 83 -9.42 0.55 9.00
N SER A 84 -9.08 0.30 10.27
CA SER A 84 -8.20 1.22 11.01
C SER A 84 -6.83 1.33 10.33
N ALA A 85 -6.07 2.38 10.65
CA ALA A 85 -4.71 2.56 10.12
C ALA A 85 -3.81 1.35 10.41
N LEU A 86 -3.96 0.73 11.59
CA LEU A 86 -3.21 -0.47 11.97
C LEU A 86 -3.59 -1.68 11.09
N GLN A 87 -4.88 -1.90 10.90
CA GLN A 87 -5.40 -2.98 10.06
C GLN A 87 -5.11 -2.78 8.58
N SER A 88 -4.90 -1.54 8.15
CA SER A 88 -4.53 -1.20 6.77
C SER A 88 -3.02 -1.30 6.51
N ALA A 89 -2.18 -1.40 7.55
CA ALA A 89 -0.72 -1.32 7.42
C ALA A 89 0.01 -2.64 7.69
N ILE A 90 -0.59 -3.56 8.46
CA ILE A 90 0.10 -4.76 8.96
C ILE A 90 -0.44 -6.04 8.34
N GLY A 91 0.48 -6.83 7.78
CA GLY A 91 0.20 -8.18 7.30
C GLY A 91 -0.38 -8.18 5.89
N SER A 92 -1.42 -8.97 5.70
CA SER A 92 -2.12 -9.13 4.43
C SER A 92 -3.62 -9.22 4.65
N LEU A 93 -4.39 -8.79 3.65
CA LEU A 93 -5.78 -9.23 3.51
C LEU A 93 -5.82 -10.54 2.76
N ARG A 94 -6.58 -11.49 3.30
CA ARG A 94 -6.94 -12.72 2.61
C ARG A 94 -8.38 -12.59 2.13
N ILE A 95 -8.60 -12.80 0.85
CA ILE A 95 -9.90 -12.68 0.19
C ILE A 95 -10.23 -14.05 -0.39
N ASP A 96 -11.26 -14.68 0.16
CA ASP A 96 -11.79 -15.96 -0.29
C ASP A 96 -13.11 -15.75 -1.05
N GLY A 97 -13.41 -16.65 -1.99
CA GLY A 97 -14.65 -16.59 -2.79
C GLY A 97 -14.60 -15.64 -3.99
N GLY A 98 -13.45 -15.07 -4.34
CA GLY A 98 -13.28 -14.19 -5.51
C GLY A 98 -12.90 -14.95 -6.79
N ALA A 99 -13.65 -14.75 -7.88
CA ALA A 99 -13.38 -15.32 -9.20
C ALA A 99 -12.51 -14.39 -10.06
N THR A 100 -13.12 -13.34 -10.59
CA THR A 100 -12.46 -12.37 -11.48
C THR A 100 -11.98 -11.18 -10.67
N ALA A 101 -10.77 -10.70 -10.94
CA ALA A 101 -10.26 -9.49 -10.29
C ALA A 101 -9.75 -8.47 -11.31
N LEU A 102 -10.14 -7.21 -11.13
CA LEU A 102 -9.58 -6.05 -11.81
C LEU A 102 -8.84 -5.20 -10.81
N TRP A 103 -7.64 -4.77 -11.16
CA TRP A 103 -6.82 -3.92 -10.31
C TRP A 103 -6.30 -2.73 -11.09
N GLU A 104 -6.01 -1.67 -10.35
CA GLU A 104 -5.32 -0.50 -10.84
C GLU A 104 -4.37 0.01 -9.77
N THR A 105 -3.11 0.21 -10.13
CA THR A 105 -2.10 0.83 -9.28
C THR A 105 -2.09 2.35 -9.40
N SER A 106 -1.41 3.02 -8.46
CA SER A 106 -1.30 4.48 -8.41
C SER A 106 -0.64 5.10 -9.64
N ASP A 107 0.19 4.34 -10.35
CA ASP A 107 0.81 4.71 -11.64
C ASP A 107 -0.10 4.45 -12.87
N ARG A 108 -1.37 4.08 -12.64
CA ARG A 108 -2.37 3.75 -13.67
C ARG A 108 -2.10 2.47 -14.45
N THR A 109 -1.17 1.63 -14.02
CA THR A 109 -1.10 0.25 -14.54
C THR A 109 -2.37 -0.48 -14.13
N THR A 110 -3.03 -1.12 -15.09
CA THR A 110 -4.27 -1.87 -14.87
C THR A 110 -4.11 -3.31 -15.32
N GLY A 111 -4.95 -4.18 -14.78
CA GLY A 111 -5.06 -5.56 -15.25
C GLY A 111 -6.37 -6.19 -14.84
N VAL A 112 -6.78 -7.21 -15.60
CA VAL A 112 -7.92 -8.07 -15.30
C VAL A 112 -7.42 -9.51 -15.34
N VAL A 113 -7.82 -10.31 -14.36
CA VAL A 113 -7.44 -11.72 -14.25
C VAL A 113 -8.69 -12.56 -14.02
N GLY A 114 -8.81 -13.68 -14.73
CA GLY A 114 -9.88 -14.64 -14.53
C GLY A 114 -9.64 -15.56 -13.32
N PRO A 115 -10.60 -16.46 -13.03
CA PRO A 115 -10.50 -17.39 -11.91
C PRO A 115 -9.40 -18.46 -12.09
N ALA A 116 -9.11 -18.86 -13.33
CA ALA A 116 -8.12 -19.91 -13.64
C ALA A 116 -6.69 -19.37 -13.82
N ASP A 117 -6.54 -18.04 -13.93
CA ASP A 117 -5.28 -17.43 -14.27
C ASP A 117 -4.45 -17.13 -13.01
N PRO A 118 -3.12 -17.31 -13.08
CA PRO A 118 -2.25 -16.86 -12.01
C PRO A 118 -2.31 -15.33 -11.88
N LEU A 119 -2.57 -14.85 -10.67
CA LEU A 119 -2.51 -13.43 -10.35
C LEU A 119 -1.22 -13.13 -9.60
N ALA A 120 -0.38 -12.28 -10.17
CA ALA A 120 0.74 -11.65 -9.49
C ALA A 120 0.89 -10.24 -10.04
N ALA A 121 0.30 -9.26 -9.35
CA ALA A 121 0.07 -7.93 -9.86
C ALA A 121 0.53 -6.81 -8.91
N GLY A 122 0.63 -5.62 -9.48
CA GLY A 122 1.10 -4.39 -8.83
C GLY A 122 2.60 -4.35 -8.56
N SER A 123 3.04 -3.29 -7.89
CA SER A 123 4.44 -3.08 -7.52
C SER A 123 4.98 -4.25 -6.71
N ARG A 124 6.18 -4.71 -7.03
CA ARG A 124 6.88 -5.75 -6.27
C ARG A 124 7.82 -5.10 -5.27
N HIS A 125 7.58 -5.35 -3.99
CA HIS A 125 8.45 -4.91 -2.91
C HIS A 125 9.11 -6.13 -2.26
N ALA A 126 10.44 -6.16 -2.24
CA ALA A 126 11.22 -7.31 -1.76
C ALA A 126 10.75 -8.66 -2.38
N ASN A 127 10.54 -8.69 -3.70
CA ASN A 127 10.02 -9.84 -4.47
C ASN A 127 8.61 -10.33 -4.08
N ARG A 128 7.85 -9.58 -3.29
CA ARG A 128 6.44 -9.87 -3.01
C ARG A 128 5.54 -9.01 -3.90
N PRO A 129 4.66 -9.60 -4.72
CA PRO A 129 3.66 -8.84 -5.44
C PRO A 129 2.67 -8.19 -4.46
N LEU A 130 2.12 -7.04 -4.86
CA LEU A 130 1.11 -6.33 -4.09
C LEU A 130 -0.18 -7.16 -3.98
N ILE A 131 -0.56 -7.81 -5.07
CA ILE A 131 -1.72 -8.68 -5.18
C ILE A 131 -1.26 -10.02 -5.73
N GLU A 132 -1.64 -11.11 -5.07
CA GLU A 132 -1.31 -12.47 -5.49
C GLU A 132 -2.51 -13.39 -5.37
N ARG A 133 -2.66 -14.38 -6.25
CA ARG A 133 -3.56 -15.52 -6.03
C ARG A 133 -2.76 -16.70 -5.49
N VAL A 134 -3.15 -17.18 -4.31
CA VAL A 134 -2.56 -18.35 -3.63
C VAL A 134 -3.66 -19.39 -3.41
N GLY A 135 -3.66 -20.45 -4.24
CA GLY A 135 -4.78 -21.39 -4.30
C GLY A 135 -6.04 -20.68 -4.81
N SER A 136 -7.14 -20.78 -4.05
CA SER A 136 -8.39 -20.07 -4.35
C SER A 136 -8.46 -18.65 -3.79
N ALA A 137 -7.50 -18.25 -2.93
CA ALA A 137 -7.54 -16.97 -2.24
C ALA A 137 -6.76 -15.90 -3.00
N ILE A 138 -7.26 -14.67 -2.94
CA ILE A 138 -6.52 -13.47 -3.34
C ILE A 138 -5.91 -12.86 -2.08
N ILE A 139 -4.60 -12.61 -2.10
CA ILE A 139 -3.83 -12.04 -1.01
C ILE A 139 -3.38 -10.64 -1.40
N ILE A 140 -3.60 -9.66 -0.52
CA ILE A 140 -3.13 -8.28 -0.70
C ILE A 140 -2.12 -7.95 0.39
N SER A 141 -0.91 -7.56 -0.02
CA SER A 141 0.13 -7.09 0.90
C SER A 141 -0.19 -5.68 1.40
N LEU A 142 -0.42 -5.51 2.71
CA LEU A 142 -0.92 -4.24 3.26
C LEU A 142 0.14 -3.15 3.39
N ARG A 143 1.41 -3.51 3.60
CA ARG A 143 2.52 -2.56 3.75
C ARG A 143 2.65 -1.58 2.56
N HIS A 144 2.25 -2.03 1.38
CA HIS A 144 2.36 -1.28 0.12
C HIS A 144 1.00 -1.01 -0.52
N VAL A 145 -0.08 -1.08 0.26
CA VAL A 145 -1.44 -0.87 -0.27
C VAL A 145 -1.68 0.53 -0.81
N HIS A 146 -0.83 1.50 -0.48
CA HIS A 146 -0.84 2.84 -1.08
C HIS A 146 -0.46 2.84 -2.57
N ASP A 147 0.20 1.80 -3.07
CA ASP A 147 0.45 1.61 -4.50
C ASP A 147 -0.80 1.09 -5.22
N LEU A 148 -1.82 0.61 -4.48
CA LEU A 148 -3.10 0.21 -5.02
C LEU A 148 -4.03 1.41 -5.07
N ARG A 149 -4.48 1.78 -6.26
CA ARG A 149 -5.52 2.80 -6.43
C ARG A 149 -6.90 2.21 -6.18
N ARG A 150 -7.18 1.06 -6.80
CA ARG A 150 -8.42 0.30 -6.60
C ARG A 150 -8.25 -1.17 -6.98
N LEU A 151 -9.11 -1.98 -6.41
CA LEU A 151 -9.27 -3.40 -6.72
C LEU A 151 -10.76 -3.74 -6.70
N VAL A 152 -11.20 -4.46 -7.72
CA VAL A 152 -12.57 -4.93 -7.88
C VAL A 152 -12.52 -6.43 -8.00
N ILE A 153 -13.30 -7.14 -7.19
CA ILE A 153 -13.34 -8.60 -7.18
C ILE A 153 -14.79 -9.04 -7.30
N GLU A 154 -15.06 -9.78 -8.36
CA GLU A 154 -16.34 -10.44 -8.57
C GLU A 154 -16.39 -11.75 -7.78
N PRO A 155 -17.50 -12.06 -7.09
CA PRO A 155 -17.65 -13.32 -6.38
C PRO A 155 -17.66 -14.50 -7.38
N ALA A 156 -17.08 -15.63 -6.98
CA ALA A 156 -17.20 -16.88 -7.73
C ALA A 156 -18.61 -17.49 -7.64
N ASP A 157 -19.33 -17.15 -6.56
CA ASP A 157 -20.73 -17.49 -6.35
C ASP A 157 -21.45 -16.23 -5.86
N ARG A 158 -21.71 -16.12 -4.55
CA ARG A 158 -22.49 -15.00 -4.01
C ARG A 158 -21.79 -14.16 -2.95
N ILE A 159 -20.84 -14.75 -2.24
CA ILE A 159 -20.17 -14.11 -1.11
C ILE A 159 -18.66 -14.07 -1.30
N ILE A 160 -18.07 -12.96 -0.90
CA ILE A 160 -16.62 -12.83 -0.69
C ILE A 160 -16.38 -12.72 0.80
N THR A 161 -15.36 -13.41 1.30
CA THR A 161 -14.93 -13.28 2.69
C THR A 161 -13.57 -12.61 2.74
N VAL A 162 -13.44 -11.54 3.50
CA VAL A 162 -12.18 -10.84 3.73
C VAL A 162 -11.74 -11.04 5.18
N ALA A 163 -10.61 -11.71 5.36
CA ALA A 163 -9.97 -11.90 6.65
C ALA A 163 -8.79 -10.93 6.81
N THR A 164 -8.75 -10.27 7.97
CA THR A 164 -7.64 -9.39 8.38
C THR A 164 -6.70 -10.11 9.34
N ALA A 165 -5.47 -9.61 9.51
CA ALA A 165 -4.51 -10.15 10.48
C ALA A 165 -4.96 -10.03 11.95
N GLY A 166 -5.98 -9.22 12.25
CA GLY A 166 -6.56 -9.04 13.59
C GLY A 166 -7.82 -9.87 13.82
N GLU A 167 -7.98 -11.00 13.12
CA GLU A 167 -9.11 -11.95 13.21
C GLU A 167 -10.49 -11.39 12.83
N ALA A 168 -10.57 -10.12 12.39
CA ALA A 168 -11.80 -9.59 11.83
C ALA A 168 -12.10 -10.28 10.50
N THR A 169 -13.35 -10.72 10.34
CA THR A 169 -13.87 -11.37 9.14
C THR A 169 -15.01 -10.53 8.58
N ILE A 170 -14.88 -10.13 7.33
CA ILE A 170 -15.85 -9.28 6.64
C ILE A 170 -16.49 -10.11 5.53
N THR A 171 -17.78 -10.38 5.64
CA THR A 171 -18.57 -11.02 4.60
C THR A 171 -19.11 -9.93 3.67
N VAL A 172 -18.90 -10.09 2.38
CA VAL A 172 -19.32 -9.15 1.34
C VAL A 172 -20.35 -9.86 0.47
N ASN A 173 -21.55 -9.28 0.35
CA ASN A 173 -22.61 -9.80 -0.51
C ASN A 173 -22.59 -9.07 -1.85
N GLY A 174 -22.04 -9.72 -2.88
CA GLY A 174 -21.82 -9.14 -4.21
C GLY A 174 -20.36 -8.81 -4.51
N THR A 175 -20.14 -7.89 -5.45
CA THR A 175 -18.80 -7.49 -5.90
C THR A 175 -18.10 -6.66 -4.82
N LEU A 176 -16.87 -7.02 -4.51
CA LEU A 176 -16.03 -6.27 -3.58
C LEU A 176 -15.28 -5.18 -4.33
N TYR A 177 -15.51 -3.93 -3.96
CA TYR A 177 -14.72 -2.78 -4.35
C TYR A 177 -13.82 -2.34 -3.20
N LEU A 178 -12.51 -2.31 -3.44
CA LEU A 178 -11.51 -1.96 -2.45
C LEU A 178 -10.68 -0.79 -2.98
N HIS A 179 -10.53 0.24 -2.15
CA HIS A 179 -9.80 1.45 -2.52
C HIS A 179 -9.10 2.07 -1.32
N HIS A 180 -7.98 2.72 -1.62
CA HIS A 180 -7.16 3.38 -0.61
C HIS A 180 -7.44 4.89 -0.62
N LEU A 181 -8.03 5.42 0.46
CA LEU A 181 -8.38 6.83 0.63
C LEU A 181 -7.72 7.40 1.88
N GLY A 182 -6.90 8.46 1.72
CA GLY A 182 -6.37 9.21 2.86
C GLY A 182 -5.60 8.37 3.88
N GLY A 183 -4.91 7.30 3.45
CA GLY A 183 -4.16 6.39 4.32
C GLY A 183 -5.00 5.26 4.95
N ILE A 184 -6.27 5.14 4.55
CA ILE A 184 -7.20 4.13 5.05
C ILE A 184 -7.66 3.25 3.90
N LEU A 185 -7.80 1.96 4.18
CA LEU A 185 -8.38 1.02 3.25
C LEU A 185 -9.89 0.93 3.47
N GLU A 186 -10.65 1.25 2.44
CA GLU A 186 -12.10 1.14 2.42
C GLU A 186 -12.52 -0.05 1.55
N LEU A 187 -13.35 -0.92 2.14
CA LEU A 187 -13.98 -2.05 1.48
C LEU A 187 -15.45 -1.70 1.29
N ARG A 188 -15.97 -1.96 0.09
CA ARG A 188 -17.33 -1.66 -0.29
C ARG A 188 -17.98 -2.83 -1.03
N ALA A 189 -19.22 -3.15 -0.69
CA ALA A 189 -20.07 -4.06 -1.44
C ALA A 189 -20.79 -3.30 -2.56
N GLU A 190 -20.76 -3.85 -3.76
CA GLU A 190 -21.46 -3.33 -4.93
C GLU A 190 -22.34 -4.46 -5.49
N PRO A 191 -23.57 -4.63 -4.98
CA PRO A 191 -24.45 -5.70 -5.42
C PRO A 191 -24.93 -5.46 -6.86
N GLY A 192 -24.94 -6.52 -7.66
CA GLY A 192 -25.41 -6.45 -9.05
C GLY A 192 -24.44 -5.83 -10.05
N THR A 193 -23.22 -5.47 -9.61
CA THR A 193 -22.14 -5.05 -10.51
C THR A 193 -21.15 -6.19 -10.75
N THR A 194 -20.43 -6.13 -11.86
CA THR A 194 -19.39 -7.06 -12.26
C THR A 194 -18.09 -6.31 -12.53
N VAL A 195 -16.97 -7.03 -12.68
CA VAL A 195 -15.69 -6.41 -13.04
C VAL A 195 -15.77 -5.61 -14.35
N SER A 196 -16.63 -6.02 -15.29
CA SER A 196 -16.81 -5.35 -16.58
C SER A 196 -17.30 -3.91 -16.44
N ASP A 197 -18.11 -3.61 -15.43
CA ASP A 197 -18.66 -2.28 -15.18
C ASP A 197 -17.59 -1.26 -14.76
N TYR A 198 -16.43 -1.74 -14.29
CA TYR A 198 -15.32 -0.91 -13.82
C TYR A 198 -14.15 -0.84 -14.79
N ARG A 199 -14.27 -1.51 -15.96
CA ARG A 199 -13.21 -1.52 -16.97
C ARG A 199 -13.10 -0.12 -17.59
N VAL A 200 -11.90 0.44 -17.52
CA VAL A 200 -11.60 1.70 -18.23
C VAL A 200 -11.35 1.36 -19.70
N PRO A 201 -11.91 2.13 -20.65
CA PRO A 201 -11.67 1.95 -22.08
C PRO A 201 -10.19 2.13 -22.47
#